data_AF-A0A7X7QDS2-F1
#
_entry.id   AF-A0A7X7QDS2-F1
#
_cell.length_a   1.000
_cell.length_b   1.000
_cell.length_c   1.000
_cell.angle_alpha   90.00
_cell.angle_beta   90.00
_cell.angle_gamma   90.00
#
_symmetry.space_group_name_H-M   'P 1'
#
loop_
_entity.id
_entity.type
_entity.pdbx_description
1 polymer ?
#
loop_
_entity_poly.entity_id
_entity_poly.type
_entity_poly.pdbx_seq_one_letter_code
_entity_poly.pdbx_strand_id
1 'polypeptide(L)'
;KVVKAFNTNFAGTLVSGQVGGAPTTVLVAGDDDGARAAVIDLVTAGGLAATSAGALKRARELEAVAFLQMTLAAGETIGWGGGFALQK
;
A
#
# COMPACT_ATOMS: atom_id res chain seq x y z
N LYS A 1 4.26 16.13 11.12
CA LYS A 1 3.28 15.01 11.07
C LYS A 1 3.85 13.93 10.16
N VAL A 2 3.72 12.64 10.51
CA VAL A 2 4.34 11.52 9.77
C VAL A 2 3.27 10.53 9.36
N VAL A 3 3.36 10.03 8.12
CA VAL A 3 2.45 9.04 7.55
C VAL A 3 3.27 7.97 6.82
N LYS A 4 2.93 6.69 7.02
CA LYS A 4 3.44 5.56 6.24
C LYS A 4 2.40 5.18 5.20
N ALA A 5 2.81 5.14 3.94
CA ALA A 5 1.98 4.74 2.80
C ALA A 5 2.86 4.17 1.68
N PHE A 6 2.23 3.56 0.68
CA PHE A 6 2.80 3.03 -0.58
C PHE A 6 3.81 1.89 -0.47
N ASN A 7 4.41 1.64 0.70
CA ASN A 7 5.48 0.66 0.84
C ASN A 7 5.01 -0.78 0.53
N THR A 8 3.71 -1.07 0.64
CA THR A 8 3.12 -2.37 0.31
C THR A 8 2.72 -2.50 -1.16
N ASN A 9 2.98 -1.49 -2.00
CA ASN A 9 2.63 -1.48 -3.42
C ASN A 9 3.90 -1.43 -4.28
N PHE A 10 4.05 -2.35 -5.24
CA PHE A 10 5.11 -2.22 -6.23
C PHE A 10 4.81 -1.09 -7.22
N ALA A 11 5.86 -0.49 -7.78
CA ALA A 11 5.71 0.63 -8.70
C ALA A 11 4.81 0.29 -9.90
N GLY A 12 4.93 -0.93 -10.44
CA GLY A 12 4.08 -1.39 -11.54
C GLY A 12 2.58 -1.39 -11.20
N THR A 13 2.22 -1.70 -9.95
CA THR A 13 0.82 -1.76 -9.51
C THR A 13 0.25 -0.38 -9.22
N LEU A 14 1.10 0.59 -8.86
CA LEU A 14 0.70 2.01 -8.76
C LEU A 14 0.43 2.62 -10.14
N VAL A 15 1.20 2.23 -11.16
CA VAL A 15 1.00 2.69 -12.54
C VAL A 15 -0.22 2.02 -13.18
N SER A 16 -0.37 0.70 -13.02
CA SER A 16 -1.48 -0.03 -13.62
C SER A 16 -2.81 0.16 -12.88
N GLY A 17 -2.75 0.56 -11.61
CA GLY A 17 -3.90 0.61 -10.72
C GLY A 17 -4.46 -0.76 -10.33
N GLN A 18 -3.74 -1.85 -10.63
CA GLN A 18 -4.24 -3.22 -10.46
C GLN A 18 -3.19 -4.17 -9.87
N VAL A 19 -3.67 -5.14 -9.08
CA VAL A 19 -2.96 -6.33 -8.60
C VAL A 19 -3.80 -7.55 -8.94
N GLY A 20 -3.41 -8.35 -9.94
CA GLY A 20 -4.14 -9.56 -10.30
C GLY A 20 -5.62 -9.34 -10.67
N GLY A 21 -5.94 -8.20 -11.30
CA GLY A 21 -7.30 -7.80 -11.66
C GLY A 21 -8.11 -7.15 -10.52
N ALA A 22 -7.51 -7.00 -9.34
CA ALA A 22 -8.08 -6.26 -8.22
C ALA A 22 -7.51 -4.83 -8.14
N PRO A 23 -8.29 -3.83 -7.71
CA PRO A 23 -7.78 -2.47 -7.54
C PRO A 23 -6.59 -2.40 -6.59
N THR A 24 -5.52 -1.71 -7.01
CA THR A 24 -4.37 -1.43 -6.14
C THR A 24 -4.84 -0.56 -4.97
N THR A 25 -4.61 -1.06 -3.74
CA THR A 25 -4.98 -0.36 -2.51
C THR A 25 -3.75 0.10 -1.75
N VAL A 26 -3.68 1.40 -1.43
CA VAL A 26 -2.65 1.96 -0.55
C VAL A 26 -3.13 1.90 0.90
N LEU A 27 -2.35 1.24 1.75
CA LEU A 27 -2.57 1.20 3.19
C LEU A 27 -1.87 2.40 3.84
N VAL A 28 -2.62 3.17 4.63
CA VAL A 28 -2.15 4.46 5.19
C VAL A 28 -2.17 4.42 6.73
N ALA A 29 -1.01 4.53 7.36
CA ALA A 29 -0.86 4.59 8.82
C ALA A 29 -0.29 5.94 9.28
N GLY A 30 -0.87 6.52 10.32
CA GLY A 30 -0.43 7.80 10.90
C GLY A 30 -1.23 8.16 12.16
N ASP A 31 -0.59 8.88 13.09
CA ASP A 31 -1.20 9.27 14.37
C ASP A 31 -2.06 10.54 14.27
N ASP A 32 -1.81 11.39 13.26
CA ASP A 32 -2.61 12.59 13.01
C ASP A 32 -3.68 12.27 11.96
N ASP A 33 -4.94 12.33 12.37
CA ASP A 33 -6.08 11.99 11.53
C ASP A 33 -6.17 12.88 10.28
N GLY A 34 -5.84 14.17 10.40
CA GLY A 34 -5.85 15.11 9.27
C GLY A 34 -4.78 14.79 8.23
N ALA A 35 -3.56 14.45 8.66
CA ALA A 35 -2.49 14.03 7.75
C ALA A 35 -2.81 12.68 7.08
N ARG A 36 -3.41 11.73 7.82
CA ARG A 36 -3.85 10.46 7.26
C ARG A 36 -4.95 10.66 6.21
N ALA A 37 -5.95 11.50 6.51
CA ALA A 37 -7.01 11.85 5.57
C ALA A 37 -6.46 12.52 4.31
N ALA A 38 -5.56 13.50 4.44
CA ALA A 38 -4.96 14.17 3.29
C ALA A 38 -4.20 13.22 2.36
N VAL A 39 -3.50 12.21 2.92
CA VAL A 39 -2.82 11.18 2.10
C VAL A 39 -3.84 10.24 1.44
N ILE A 40 -4.91 9.86 2.14
CA ILE A 40 -6.00 9.08 1.56
C ILE A 40 -6.63 9.82 0.38
N ASP A 41 -6.94 11.12 0.54
CA ASP A 41 -7.53 11.95 -0.50
C ASP A 41 -6.60 12.12 -1.70
N LEU A 42 -5.29 12.27 -1.46
CA LEU A 42 -4.29 12.31 -2.53
C LEU A 42 -4.28 11.01 -3.35
N VAL A 43 -4.31 9.86 -2.68
CA VAL A 43 -4.30 8.54 -3.35
C VAL A 43 -5.58 8.33 -4.16
N THR A 44 -6.74 8.66 -3.61
CA THR A 44 -8.03 8.50 -4.29
C THR A 44 -8.19 9.47 -5.46
N ALA A 45 -7.71 10.72 -5.32
CA ALA A 45 -7.63 11.66 -6.43
C ALA A 45 -6.70 11.17 -7.56
N GLY A 46 -5.68 10.37 -7.21
CA GLY A 46 -4.81 9.66 -8.14
C GLY A 46 -5.42 8.41 -8.80
N GLY A 47 -6.70 8.10 -8.52
CA GLY A 47 -7.42 6.98 -9.14
C GLY A 47 -7.16 5.60 -8.50
N LEU A 48 -6.48 5.55 -7.36
CA LEU A 48 -6.20 4.31 -6.63
C LEU A 48 -7.16 4.14 -5.45
N ALA A 49 -7.28 2.91 -4.94
CA ALA A 49 -7.95 2.69 -3.66
C ALA A 49 -7.04 3.06 -2.49
N ALA A 50 -7.61 3.57 -1.41
CA ALA A 50 -6.89 3.88 -0.18
C ALA A 50 -7.66 3.36 1.04
N THR A 51 -6.95 2.93 2.08
CA THR A 51 -7.59 2.50 3.33
C THR A 51 -6.68 2.81 4.52
N SER A 52 -7.30 3.32 5.60
CA SER A 52 -6.60 3.54 6.86
C SER A 52 -6.14 2.20 7.46
N ALA A 53 -4.86 2.08 7.73
CA ALA A 53 -4.27 1.00 8.53
C ALA A 53 -4.19 1.35 10.02
N GLY A 54 -4.63 2.56 10.42
CA GLY A 54 -4.66 3.02 11.81
C GLY A 54 -3.49 3.93 12.20
N ALA A 55 -3.10 3.88 13.48
CA ALA A 55 -2.04 4.68 14.08
C ALA A 55 -0.64 4.35 13.50
N LEU A 56 0.33 5.26 13.65
CA LEU A 56 1.66 5.14 13.05
C LEU A 56 2.42 3.89 13.52
N LYS A 57 2.12 3.36 14.71
CA LYS A 57 2.66 2.07 15.19
C LYS A 57 2.43 0.90 14.23
N ARG A 58 1.40 0.99 13.38
CA ARG A 58 1.07 0.00 12.34
C ARG A 58 2.05 0.01 11.18
N ALA A 59 2.91 1.02 11.06
CA ALA A 59 3.99 1.06 10.09
C ALA A 59 4.93 -0.13 10.22
N ARG A 60 5.15 -0.66 11.45
CA ARG A 60 5.94 -1.88 11.66
C ARG A 60 5.36 -3.08 10.91
N GLU A 61 4.05 -3.28 11.00
CA GLU A 61 3.38 -4.36 10.30
C GLU A 61 3.35 -4.13 8.78
N LEU A 62 3.16 -2.88 8.33
CA LEU A 62 3.25 -2.52 6.91
C LEU A 62 4.65 -2.79 6.34
N GLU A 63 5.71 -2.49 7.09
CA GLU A 63 7.10 -2.75 6.70
C GLU A 63 7.38 -4.25 6.60
N ALA A 64 6.87 -5.04 7.55
CA ALA A 64 6.99 -6.49 7.50
C ALA A 64 6.30 -7.10 6.27
N VAL A 65 5.07 -6.65 5.94
CA VAL A 65 4.34 -7.10 4.74
C VAL A 65 5.08 -6.71 3.46
N ALA A 66 5.57 -5.48 3.38
CA ALA A 66 6.34 -5.02 2.23
C ALA A 66 7.63 -5.83 2.04
N PHE A 67 8.36 -6.09 3.12
CA PHE A 67 9.58 -6.89 3.07
C PHE A 67 9.26 -8.32 2.62
N LEU A 68 8.23 -8.95 3.19
CA LEU A 68 7.78 -10.28 2.74
C LEU A 68 7.45 -10.27 1.23
N GLN A 69 6.68 -9.30 0.76
CA GLN A 69 6.34 -9.16 -0.66
C GLN A 69 7.59 -9.04 -1.54
N MET A 70 8.58 -8.24 -1.13
CA MET A 70 9.85 -8.09 -1.85
C MET A 70 10.62 -9.42 -1.90
N THR A 71 10.67 -10.18 -0.81
CA THR A 71 11.36 -11.48 -0.81
C THR A 71 10.70 -12.51 -1.72
N LEU A 72 9.35 -12.53 -1.79
CA LEU A 72 8.62 -13.38 -2.73
C LEU A 72 8.89 -13.01 -4.19
N ALA A 73 8.98 -11.72 -4.50
CA ALA A 73 9.30 -11.25 -5.85
C ALA A 73 10.75 -11.53 -6.24
N ALA A 74 11.70 -11.31 -5.32
CA ALA A 74 13.12 -11.60 -5.52
C ALA A 74 13.38 -13.11 -5.70
N GLY A 75 12.59 -13.96 -5.02
CA GLY A 75 12.60 -15.42 -5.20
C GLY A 75 11.75 -15.91 -6.37
N GLU A 76 11.33 -15.03 -7.29
CA GLU A 76 10.54 -15.34 -8.50
C GLU A 76 9.21 -16.08 -8.24
N THR A 77 8.73 -16.09 -7.00
CA THR A 77 7.45 -16.71 -6.62
C THR A 77 6.27 -15.86 -7.10
N ILE A 78 6.45 -14.54 -7.15
CA ILE A 78 5.53 -13.59 -7.77
C ILE A 78 6.32 -12.64 -8.68
N GLY A 79 5.65 -12.03 -9.66
CA GLY A 79 6.25 -10.97 -10.48
C GLY A 79 6.24 -9.61 -9.77
N TRP A 80 7.11 -8.70 -10.20
CA TRP A 80 7.15 -7.29 -9.75
C TRP A 80 5.92 -6.46 -10.16
N GLY A 81 5.08 -6.98 -11.05
CA GLY A 81 3.76 -6.43 -11.38
C GLY A 81 2.60 -7.04 -10.59
N GLY A 82 2.87 -7.98 -9.68
CA GLY A 82 1.90 -8.60 -8.78
C GLY A 82 1.98 -8.04 -7.36
N GLY A 83 1.59 -8.86 -6.38
CA GLY A 83 1.67 -8.50 -4.96
C GLY A 83 0.46 -8.97 -4.16
N PHE A 84 0.34 -8.46 -2.93
CA PHE A 84 -0.82 -8.67 -2.08
C PHE A 84 -1.95 -7.73 -2.48
N ALA A 85 -3.09 -8.31 -2.87
CA ALA A 85 -4.33 -7.57 -3.11
C ALA A 85 -5.20 -7.56 -1.85
N LEU A 86 -5.75 -6.39 -1.49
CA LEU A 86 -6.77 -6.28 -0.45
C LEU A 86 -8.15 -6.49 -1.09
N GLN A 87 -8.82 -7.59 -0.74
CA GLN A 87 -10.21 -7.87 -1.13
C GLN A 87 -11.16 -7.49 0.00
N LYS A 88 -12.32 -6.90 -0.35
CA LYS A 88 -13.39 -6.54 0.60
C LYS A 88 -14.61 -7.41 0.39
#